data_AF-A0A954KRY3-F1
#
_entry.id   AF-A0A954KRY3-F1
#
_cell.length_a   1.000
_cell.length_b   1.000
_cell.length_c   1.000
_cell.angle_alpha   90.00
_cell.angle_beta   90.00
_cell.angle_gamma   90.00
#
_symmetry.space_group_name_H-M   'P 1'
#
loop_
_entity.id
_entity.type
_entity.pdbx_description
1 polymer ?
#
loop_
_entity_poly.entity_id
_entity_poly.type
_entity_poly.pdbx_seq_one_letter_code
_entity_poly.pdbx_strand_id
1 'polypeptide(L)'
;MINEGTNVSPRYGEPQLIHADGQPIRFVRNELLGDPPSTHNMGYSYPWFIDWNDDELPDLIFPNETNRIFWYQNIGSRDKPEFGPQQQILVDGYPDSDSIRTRTAQRAVKQNPNGVYPQEPDRPFYWRTGAAFADWNDDGLTDFITASSTDRRATLFVQYRTAAGELKVRKGEELKLTDGRPIDDRLVDRRSHWTESYRPVDWNRDGKIDLVYSLAGAHNGIQDGGSMYLLLNSGTKAAPLFEPPQTLKCFGKPIRITNHGPHPWVGDLDGDGEADLVPCVEWSVYPFYAHAALAMPERPEFEIDRIVD
;
A
#
# COMPACT_ATOMS: atom_id res chain seq x y z
N MET A 1 -7.91 17.28 -1.35
CA MET A 1 -7.62 18.73 -1.19
C MET A 1 -7.04 19.20 -2.50
N ILE A 2 -7.36 20.42 -2.93
CA ILE A 2 -6.78 21.01 -4.14
C ILE A 2 -5.60 21.89 -3.73
N ASN A 3 -4.46 21.78 -4.43
CA ASN A 3 -3.37 22.75 -4.27
C ASN A 3 -3.75 24.05 -4.98
N GLU A 4 -4.12 25.06 -4.20
CA GLU A 4 -4.44 26.42 -4.65
C GLU A 4 -3.19 27.32 -4.69
N GLY A 5 -2.04 26.80 -4.27
CA GLY A 5 -0.75 27.47 -4.29
C GLY A 5 0.08 27.10 -5.53
N THR A 6 1.38 26.91 -5.34
CA THR A 6 2.30 26.43 -6.38
C THR A 6 2.96 25.13 -5.92
N ASN A 7 3.75 24.48 -6.78
CA ASN A 7 4.53 23.31 -6.38
C ASN A 7 5.62 23.67 -5.36
N VAL A 8 6.16 24.89 -5.42
CA VAL A 8 7.23 25.37 -4.51
C VAL A 8 6.68 25.99 -3.21
N SER A 9 5.41 26.40 -3.22
CA SER A 9 4.71 26.95 -2.06
C SER A 9 3.27 26.44 -2.09
N PRO A 10 3.06 25.18 -1.69
CA PRO A 10 1.74 24.57 -1.76
C PRO A 10 0.81 25.20 -0.74
N ARG A 11 -0.45 25.42 -1.15
CA ARG A 11 -1.53 25.85 -0.26
C ARG A 11 -2.73 24.98 -0.53
N TYR A 12 -3.04 24.07 0.38
CA TYR A 12 -4.15 23.15 0.20
C TYR A 12 -5.45 23.78 0.70
N GLY A 13 -6.46 23.82 -0.17
CA GLY A 13 -7.82 24.19 0.20
C GLY A 13 -8.50 23.11 1.05
N GLU A 14 -9.75 23.36 1.44
CA GLU A 14 -10.55 22.44 2.25
C GLU A 14 -10.61 21.03 1.63
N PRO A 15 -10.62 19.95 2.44
CA PRO A 15 -10.86 18.60 1.96
C PRO A 15 -12.19 18.51 1.22
N GLN A 16 -12.14 18.03 -0.02
CA GLN A 16 -13.30 17.76 -0.84
C GLN A 16 -13.49 16.25 -0.95
N LEU A 17 -14.75 15.82 -0.95
CA LEU A 17 -15.10 14.44 -1.25
C LEU A 17 -14.83 14.16 -2.74
N ILE A 18 -14.31 12.97 -3.03
CA ILE A 18 -14.23 12.47 -4.40
C ILE A 18 -15.54 11.76 -4.69
N HIS A 19 -16.17 12.11 -5.82
CA HIS A 19 -17.45 11.53 -6.23
C HIS A 19 -17.25 10.52 -7.36
N ALA A 20 -18.06 9.46 -7.34
CA ALA A 20 -18.26 8.50 -8.39
C ALA A 20 -19.77 8.25 -8.52
N ASP A 21 -20.29 8.27 -9.75
CA ASP A 21 -21.74 8.10 -10.01
C ASP A 21 -22.63 9.04 -9.16
N GLY A 22 -22.20 10.30 -9.01
CA GLY A 22 -22.89 11.33 -8.24
C GLY A 22 -22.79 11.20 -6.71
N GLN A 23 -22.20 10.13 -6.17
CA GLN A 23 -22.07 9.88 -4.73
C GLN A 23 -20.61 9.97 -4.26
N PRO A 24 -20.36 10.42 -3.02
CA PRO A 24 -19.04 10.32 -2.41
C PRO A 24 -18.53 8.89 -2.37
N ILE A 25 -17.28 8.67 -2.76
CA ILE A 25 -16.60 7.39 -2.61
C ILE A 25 -16.45 7.11 -1.11
N ARG A 26 -16.99 5.97 -0.66
CA ARG A 26 -16.97 5.53 0.73
C ARG A 26 -16.74 4.03 0.78
N PHE A 27 -15.87 3.62 1.70
CA PHE A 27 -15.60 2.21 1.98
C PHE A 27 -15.81 1.96 3.46
N VAL A 28 -16.87 1.23 3.78
CA VAL A 28 -17.07 0.68 5.13
C VAL A 28 -17.52 -0.77 5.03
N ARG A 29 -17.01 -1.61 5.93
CA ARG A 29 -17.21 -3.07 5.92
C ARG A 29 -18.65 -3.51 5.68
N ASN A 30 -19.60 -2.94 6.43
CA ASN A 30 -20.99 -3.39 6.39
C ASN A 30 -21.65 -3.06 5.04
N GLU A 31 -21.27 -1.95 4.40
CA GLU A 31 -21.74 -1.61 3.05
C GLU A 31 -21.15 -2.57 2.00
N LEU A 32 -19.89 -2.98 2.18
CA LEU A 32 -19.19 -3.86 1.24
C LEU A 32 -19.57 -5.35 1.38
N LEU A 33 -19.84 -5.80 2.60
CA LEU A 33 -20.06 -7.23 2.90
C LEU A 33 -21.52 -7.61 3.14
N GLY A 34 -22.37 -6.63 3.50
CA GLY A 34 -23.76 -6.88 3.86
C GLY A 34 -23.91 -7.58 5.21
N ASP A 35 -24.96 -8.38 5.34
CA ASP A 35 -25.34 -9.03 6.60
C ASP A 35 -24.49 -10.27 6.95
N PRO A 36 -24.32 -10.58 8.25
CA PRO A 36 -24.70 -9.76 9.40
C PRO A 36 -23.75 -8.56 9.58
N PRO A 37 -24.24 -7.42 10.08
CA PRO A 37 -23.40 -6.25 10.31
C PRO A 37 -22.36 -6.53 11.39
N SER A 38 -21.14 -6.04 11.17
CA SER A 38 -20.09 -6.05 12.17
C SER A 38 -20.16 -4.80 13.05
N THR A 39 -19.87 -4.96 14.35
CA THR A 39 -19.59 -3.83 15.25
C THR A 39 -18.27 -3.13 14.88
N HIS A 40 -17.39 -3.82 14.16
CA HIS A 40 -16.18 -3.26 13.58
C HIS A 40 -16.43 -2.84 12.12
N ASN A 41 -17.00 -1.66 11.93
CA ASN A 41 -17.40 -1.14 10.62
C ASN A 41 -16.43 -0.06 10.13
N MET A 42 -15.24 -0.46 9.67
CA MET A 42 -14.17 0.45 9.25
C MET A 42 -13.96 0.40 7.73
N GLY A 43 -13.13 1.30 7.21
CA GLY A 43 -12.68 1.28 5.81
C GLY A 43 -11.25 0.77 5.64
N TYR A 44 -10.32 1.32 6.44
CA TYR A 44 -8.86 1.12 6.34
C TYR A 44 -8.38 1.01 4.88
N SER A 45 -8.67 2.05 4.09
CA SER A 45 -8.26 2.09 2.69
C SER A 45 -6.78 2.47 2.52
N TYR A 46 -6.18 1.93 1.45
CA TYR A 46 -4.81 2.20 1.01
C TYR A 46 -4.86 2.78 -0.41
N PRO A 47 -5.35 4.02 -0.60
CA PRO A 47 -5.65 4.54 -1.93
C PRO A 47 -4.44 4.53 -2.86
N TRP A 48 -4.71 4.50 -4.17
CA TRP A 48 -3.74 4.62 -5.26
C TRP A 48 -4.33 5.45 -6.39
N PHE A 49 -3.47 6.14 -7.12
CA PHE A 49 -3.82 6.91 -8.32
C PHE A 49 -2.84 6.52 -9.44
N ILE A 50 -3.23 5.56 -10.28
CA ILE A 50 -2.35 4.89 -11.25
C ILE A 50 -3.18 4.39 -12.43
N ASP A 51 -2.59 4.32 -13.63
CA ASP A 51 -3.23 3.72 -14.79
C ASP A 51 -3.42 2.21 -14.55
N TRP A 52 -4.67 1.79 -14.34
CA TRP A 52 -5.01 0.41 -14.03
C TRP A 52 -5.47 -0.36 -15.27
N ASN A 53 -6.12 0.31 -16.20
CA ASN A 53 -6.78 -0.29 -17.35
C ASN A 53 -6.04 -0.07 -18.69
N ASP A 54 -4.81 0.45 -18.65
CA ASP A 54 -3.93 0.66 -19.82
C ASP A 54 -4.58 1.64 -20.82
N ASP A 55 -5.17 2.72 -20.30
CA ASP A 55 -5.78 3.80 -21.09
C ASP A 55 -5.04 5.15 -21.00
N GLU A 56 -3.85 5.14 -20.39
CA GLU A 56 -2.99 6.30 -20.12
C GLU A 56 -3.61 7.34 -19.18
N LEU A 57 -4.73 7.06 -18.51
CA LEU A 57 -5.30 7.90 -17.47
C LEU A 57 -5.15 7.23 -16.09
N PRO A 58 -4.77 7.99 -15.05
CA PRO A 58 -4.70 7.44 -13.71
C PRO A 58 -6.11 7.20 -13.14
N ASP A 59 -6.35 5.97 -12.69
CA ASP A 59 -7.55 5.50 -12.01
C ASP A 59 -7.39 5.53 -10.49
N LEU A 60 -8.51 5.49 -9.76
CA LEU A 60 -8.46 5.32 -8.31
C LEU A 60 -8.59 3.86 -7.91
N ILE A 61 -7.65 3.35 -7.11
CA ILE A 61 -7.70 1.98 -6.57
C ILE A 61 -7.68 2.02 -5.04
N PHE A 62 -8.46 1.14 -4.41
CA PHE A 62 -8.70 1.08 -2.97
C PHE A 62 -8.63 -0.35 -2.44
N PRO A 63 -7.42 -0.90 -2.20
CA PRO A 63 -7.24 -1.92 -1.17
C PRO A 63 -7.83 -1.41 0.14
N ASN A 64 -8.51 -2.28 0.87
CA ASN A 64 -9.27 -1.93 2.06
C ASN A 64 -9.28 -3.11 3.03
N GLU A 65 -10.09 -3.04 4.09
CA GLU A 65 -10.11 -4.12 5.06
C GLU A 65 -10.77 -5.42 4.59
N THR A 66 -11.63 -5.43 3.59
CA THR A 66 -12.58 -6.52 3.29
C THR A 66 -12.09 -7.60 2.32
N ASN A 67 -10.77 -7.89 2.29
CA ASN A 67 -10.09 -8.83 1.36
C ASN A 67 -10.47 -8.70 -0.13
N ARG A 68 -10.90 -7.49 -0.50
CA ARG A 68 -11.29 -7.08 -1.85
C ARG A 68 -10.53 -5.80 -2.17
N ILE A 69 -10.28 -5.58 -3.45
CA ILE A 69 -9.74 -4.33 -3.96
C ILE A 69 -10.76 -3.77 -4.95
N PHE A 70 -11.19 -2.53 -4.70
CA PHE A 70 -12.12 -1.83 -5.58
C PHE A 70 -11.39 -0.73 -6.33
N TRP A 71 -11.88 -0.38 -7.50
CA TRP A 71 -11.31 0.70 -8.30
C TRP A 71 -12.39 1.47 -9.06
N TYR A 72 -12.03 2.65 -9.54
CA TYR A 72 -12.91 3.53 -10.32
C TYR A 72 -12.12 4.09 -11.49
N GLN A 73 -12.61 3.83 -12.70
CA GLN A 73 -11.99 4.35 -13.91
C GLN A 73 -12.08 5.87 -13.94
N ASN A 74 -11.01 6.55 -14.32
CA ASN A 74 -11.02 7.94 -14.69
C ASN A 74 -11.60 8.09 -16.11
N ILE A 75 -12.86 8.55 -16.16
CA ILE A 75 -13.60 8.82 -17.41
C ILE A 75 -13.50 10.29 -17.83
N GLY A 76 -12.72 11.10 -17.09
CA GLY A 76 -12.47 12.50 -17.35
C GLY A 76 -11.17 12.72 -18.11
N SER A 77 -10.29 13.52 -17.53
CA SER A 77 -8.96 13.81 -18.07
C SER A 77 -7.90 13.73 -16.97
N ARG A 78 -6.62 13.80 -17.34
CA ARG A 78 -5.52 13.85 -16.38
C ARG A 78 -5.57 15.09 -15.48
N ASP A 79 -5.88 16.26 -16.04
CA ASP A 79 -5.93 17.53 -15.29
C ASP A 79 -7.24 17.73 -14.53
N LYS A 80 -8.32 17.09 -15.00
CA LYS A 80 -9.64 17.13 -14.38
C LYS A 80 -10.22 15.72 -14.37
N PRO A 81 -9.85 14.89 -13.40
CA PRO A 81 -10.34 13.52 -13.31
C PRO A 81 -11.82 13.50 -12.91
N GLU A 82 -12.56 12.57 -13.51
CA GLU A 82 -13.96 12.26 -13.17
C GLU A 82 -14.07 10.75 -13.09
N PHE A 83 -14.74 10.19 -12.08
CA PHE A 83 -14.68 8.76 -11.80
C PHE A 83 -15.99 8.05 -12.13
N GLY A 84 -15.88 6.96 -12.91
CA GLY A 84 -16.98 6.08 -13.28
C GLY A 84 -17.51 5.24 -12.11
N PRO A 85 -18.38 4.26 -12.36
CA PRO A 85 -18.94 3.41 -11.30
C PRO A 85 -17.88 2.54 -10.63
N GLN A 86 -18.17 2.10 -9.39
CA GLN A 86 -17.31 1.20 -8.63
C GLN A 86 -17.12 -0.13 -9.37
N GLN A 87 -15.87 -0.55 -9.49
CA GLN A 87 -15.47 -1.85 -10.03
C GLN A 87 -14.62 -2.60 -9.01
N GLN A 88 -14.47 -3.91 -9.20
CA GLN A 88 -13.64 -4.77 -8.35
C GLN A 88 -12.51 -5.39 -9.17
N ILE A 89 -11.31 -5.44 -8.60
CA ILE A 89 -10.23 -6.25 -9.15
C ILE A 89 -10.55 -7.72 -8.84
N LEU A 90 -10.88 -8.48 -9.87
CA LEU A 90 -11.16 -9.90 -9.79
C LEU A 90 -9.92 -10.70 -10.22
N VAL A 91 -9.56 -11.68 -9.41
CA VAL A 91 -8.45 -12.60 -9.68
C VAL A 91 -9.01 -13.92 -10.19
N ASP A 92 -8.40 -14.49 -11.22
CA ASP A 92 -8.76 -15.79 -11.77
C ASP A 92 -8.89 -16.86 -10.68
N GLY A 93 -9.99 -17.60 -10.69
CA GLY A 93 -10.31 -18.62 -9.68
C GLY A 93 -10.87 -18.07 -8.36
N TYR A 94 -10.95 -16.75 -8.19
CA TYR A 94 -11.48 -16.09 -6.99
C TYR A 94 -12.68 -15.17 -7.31
N PRO A 95 -13.82 -15.72 -7.77
CA PRO A 95 -15.01 -14.93 -8.07
C PRO A 95 -15.57 -14.30 -6.80
N ASP A 96 -16.31 -13.20 -6.93
CA ASP A 96 -17.06 -12.59 -5.84
C ASP A 96 -18.56 -12.53 -6.15
N SER A 97 -19.37 -12.52 -5.12
CA SER A 97 -20.84 -12.45 -5.20
C SER A 97 -21.40 -12.00 -3.86
N ASP A 98 -22.67 -11.58 -3.85
CA ASP A 98 -23.36 -11.22 -2.60
C ASP A 98 -23.36 -12.37 -1.58
N SER A 99 -23.57 -13.60 -2.05
CA SER A 99 -23.53 -14.78 -1.16
C SER A 99 -22.14 -15.03 -0.56
N ILE A 100 -21.07 -14.75 -1.30
CA ILE A 100 -19.70 -14.84 -0.79
C ILE A 100 -19.43 -13.69 0.20
N ARG A 101 -19.87 -12.47 -0.11
CA ARG A 101 -19.78 -11.30 0.78
C ARG A 101 -20.49 -11.54 2.12
N THR A 102 -21.71 -12.07 2.09
CA THR A 102 -22.46 -12.50 3.28
C THR A 102 -21.69 -13.57 4.07
N ARG A 103 -21.09 -14.57 3.41
CA ARG A 103 -20.26 -15.59 4.08
C ARG A 103 -19.03 -14.97 4.76
N THR A 104 -18.36 -14.04 4.09
CA THR A 104 -17.24 -13.25 4.63
C THR A 104 -17.71 -12.44 5.86
N ALA A 105 -18.86 -11.76 5.81
CA ALA A 105 -19.44 -11.04 6.95
C ALA A 105 -19.72 -11.99 8.14
N GLN A 106 -20.33 -13.14 7.88
CA GLN A 106 -20.61 -14.16 8.90
C GLN A 106 -19.34 -14.70 9.57
N ARG A 107 -18.23 -14.82 8.83
CA ARG A 107 -16.92 -15.20 9.38
C ARG A 107 -16.33 -14.07 10.23
N ALA A 108 -16.46 -12.82 9.79
CA ALA A 108 -15.88 -11.66 10.46
C ALA A 108 -16.54 -11.31 11.80
N VAL A 109 -17.81 -11.67 12.02
CA VAL A 109 -18.50 -11.46 13.31
C VAL A 109 -18.30 -12.60 14.31
N LYS A 110 -17.72 -13.73 13.88
CA LYS A 110 -17.37 -14.84 14.76
C LYS A 110 -16.04 -14.58 15.46
N GLN A 111 -15.81 -15.29 16.56
CA GLN A 111 -14.50 -15.26 17.21
C GLN A 111 -13.45 -15.91 16.30
N ASN A 112 -12.43 -15.15 15.89
CA ASN A 112 -11.28 -15.66 15.15
C ASN A 112 -9.99 -15.42 15.93
N PRO A 113 -8.94 -16.24 15.71
CA PRO A 113 -7.61 -15.99 16.28
C PRO A 113 -7.05 -14.60 15.92
N ASN A 114 -7.42 -14.09 14.74
CA ASN A 114 -7.02 -12.77 14.23
C ASN A 114 -8.10 -11.69 14.47
N GLY A 115 -8.97 -11.90 15.47
CA GLY A 115 -10.03 -10.96 15.83
C GLY A 115 -11.16 -10.90 14.81
N VAL A 116 -11.38 -9.73 14.23
CA VAL A 116 -12.46 -9.46 13.25
C VAL A 116 -12.01 -9.64 11.79
N TYR A 117 -10.84 -10.27 11.58
CA TYR A 117 -10.18 -10.47 10.29
C TYR A 117 -9.95 -11.97 10.02
N PRO A 118 -10.98 -12.69 9.55
CA PRO A 118 -10.89 -14.13 9.34
C PRO A 118 -9.86 -14.49 8.26
N GLN A 119 -9.30 -15.69 8.37
CA GLN A 119 -8.50 -16.28 7.30
C GLN A 119 -9.44 -16.96 6.30
N GLU A 120 -9.31 -16.63 5.02
CA GLU A 120 -10.24 -17.10 3.99
C GLU A 120 -9.46 -17.61 2.77
N PRO A 121 -9.03 -18.89 2.77
CA PRO A 121 -8.17 -19.44 1.71
C PRO A 121 -8.85 -19.46 0.34
N ASP A 122 -10.18 -19.33 0.31
CA ASP A 122 -10.99 -19.20 -0.90
C ASP A 122 -11.06 -17.77 -1.44
N ARG A 123 -10.31 -16.82 -0.86
CA ARG A 123 -10.18 -15.41 -1.26
C ARG A 123 -8.72 -15.11 -1.65
N PRO A 124 -8.48 -14.14 -2.56
CA PRO A 124 -7.12 -13.92 -3.07
C PRO A 124 -6.25 -13.14 -2.08
N PHE A 125 -6.82 -12.14 -1.41
CA PHE A 125 -6.09 -11.19 -0.58
C PHE A 125 -6.36 -11.42 0.90
N TYR A 126 -5.40 -11.08 1.76
CA TYR A 126 -5.66 -11.02 3.19
C TYR A 126 -6.45 -9.76 3.54
N TRP A 127 -6.99 -9.71 4.76
CA TRP A 127 -7.74 -8.55 5.25
C TRP A 127 -6.79 -7.43 5.67
N ARG A 128 -7.22 -6.19 5.45
CA ARG A 128 -6.54 -4.96 5.92
C ARG A 128 -5.07 -4.92 5.49
N THR A 129 -4.77 -5.15 4.22
CA THR A 129 -3.40 -5.02 3.70
C THR A 129 -3.31 -4.01 2.58
N GLY A 130 -2.21 -3.27 2.54
CA GLY A 130 -1.87 -2.42 1.41
C GLY A 130 -1.37 -3.25 0.23
N ALA A 131 -1.33 -2.64 -0.95
CA ALA A 131 -0.77 -3.24 -2.15
C ALA A 131 0.23 -2.29 -2.81
N ALA A 132 1.24 -2.85 -3.47
CA ALA A 132 2.22 -2.13 -4.26
C ALA A 132 1.92 -2.29 -5.75
N PHE A 133 1.26 -1.32 -6.38
CA PHE A 133 0.92 -1.34 -7.81
C PHE A 133 2.07 -0.79 -8.64
N ALA A 134 2.56 -1.57 -9.59
CA ALA A 134 3.63 -1.24 -10.52
C ALA A 134 3.73 -2.32 -11.61
N ASP A 135 4.45 -2.06 -12.68
CA ASP A 135 4.85 -3.09 -13.65
C ASP A 135 6.00 -3.94 -13.05
N TRP A 136 5.64 -5.06 -12.43
CA TRP A 136 6.58 -5.93 -11.71
C TRP A 136 7.23 -6.98 -12.60
N ASN A 137 6.79 -7.10 -13.85
CA ASN A 137 7.26 -8.11 -14.78
C ASN A 137 7.81 -7.52 -16.11
N ASP A 138 7.85 -6.18 -16.23
CA ASP A 138 8.34 -5.41 -17.37
C ASP A 138 7.54 -5.69 -18.67
N ASP A 139 6.24 -5.99 -18.55
CA ASP A 139 5.32 -6.25 -19.67
C ASP A 139 4.48 -5.04 -20.11
N GLY A 140 4.62 -3.92 -19.40
CA GLY A 140 3.90 -2.67 -19.65
C GLY A 140 2.53 -2.57 -18.97
N LEU A 141 2.06 -3.60 -18.27
CA LEU A 141 0.80 -3.57 -17.53
C LEU A 141 1.01 -3.35 -16.04
N THR A 142 0.00 -2.78 -15.38
CA THR A 142 0.04 -2.59 -13.92
C THR A 142 -0.26 -3.91 -13.19
N ASP A 143 0.78 -4.50 -12.63
CA ASP A 143 0.73 -5.60 -11.67
C ASP A 143 0.57 -5.08 -10.22
N PHE A 144 0.46 -5.98 -9.25
CA PHE A 144 0.58 -5.58 -7.84
C PHE A 144 1.04 -6.68 -6.89
N ILE A 145 1.72 -6.26 -5.82
CA ILE A 145 2.10 -7.12 -4.70
C ILE A 145 1.21 -6.82 -3.50
N THR A 146 0.60 -7.84 -2.90
CA THR A 146 -0.10 -7.74 -1.61
C THR A 146 -0.07 -9.07 -0.86
N ALA A 147 -0.56 -9.09 0.38
CA ALA A 147 -0.60 -10.30 1.19
C ALA A 147 -1.68 -11.27 0.68
N SER A 148 -1.29 -12.52 0.43
CA SER A 148 -2.20 -13.62 0.11
C SER A 148 -3.06 -14.01 1.32
N SER A 149 -4.35 -14.33 1.08
CA SER A 149 -5.28 -14.69 2.16
C SER A 149 -4.88 -15.94 2.93
N THR A 150 -4.18 -16.87 2.28
CA THR A 150 -3.90 -18.20 2.83
C THR A 150 -2.87 -18.18 3.95
N ASP A 151 -1.88 -17.30 3.88
CA ASP A 151 -0.69 -17.36 4.74
C ASP A 151 -0.03 -15.99 4.97
N ARG A 152 -0.63 -14.91 4.47
CA ARG A 152 -0.12 -13.53 4.55
C ARG A 152 1.22 -13.31 3.85
N ARG A 153 1.64 -14.22 2.97
CA ARG A 153 2.83 -14.02 2.13
C ARG A 153 2.57 -12.94 1.09
N ALA A 154 3.51 -12.01 0.94
CA ALA A 154 3.54 -11.07 -0.16
C ALA A 154 3.59 -11.87 -1.48
N THR A 155 2.58 -11.69 -2.30
CA THR A 155 2.37 -12.44 -3.54
C THR A 155 2.23 -11.46 -4.68
N LEU A 156 2.89 -11.74 -5.79
CA LEU A 156 2.72 -11.00 -7.03
C LEU A 156 1.41 -11.44 -7.71
N PHE A 157 0.54 -10.48 -8.02
CA PHE A 157 -0.65 -10.66 -8.83
C PHE A 157 -0.42 -9.97 -10.17
N VAL A 158 -0.55 -10.75 -11.25
CA VAL A 158 -0.13 -10.33 -12.58
C VAL A 158 -1.34 -10.00 -13.42
N GLN A 159 -1.39 -8.79 -13.95
CA GLN A 159 -2.35 -8.39 -14.96
C GLN A 159 -1.91 -8.97 -16.32
N TYR A 160 -2.86 -9.35 -17.16
CA TYR A 160 -2.58 -9.84 -18.50
C TYR A 160 -3.75 -9.56 -19.44
N ARG A 161 -3.44 -9.44 -20.74
CA ARG A 161 -4.45 -9.27 -21.78
C ARG A 161 -4.82 -10.63 -22.39
N THR A 162 -6.10 -10.97 -22.37
CA THR A 162 -6.63 -12.17 -23.03
C THR A 162 -6.56 -12.04 -24.56
N ALA A 163 -6.73 -13.15 -25.29
CA ALA A 163 -6.82 -13.12 -26.76
C ALA A 163 -7.97 -12.24 -27.29
N ALA A 164 -9.01 -11.99 -26.48
CA ALA A 164 -10.12 -11.10 -26.83
C ALA A 164 -9.84 -9.62 -26.49
N GLY A 165 -8.68 -9.30 -25.92
CA GLY A 165 -8.31 -7.94 -25.52
C GLY A 165 -8.72 -7.55 -24.11
N GLU A 166 -9.43 -8.41 -23.36
CA GLU A 166 -9.82 -8.12 -21.96
C GLU A 166 -8.61 -8.17 -21.03
N LEU A 167 -8.49 -7.21 -20.12
CA LEU A 167 -7.53 -7.26 -19.01
C LEU A 167 -8.07 -8.15 -17.89
N LYS A 168 -7.23 -9.07 -17.39
CA LYS A 168 -7.53 -9.97 -16.28
C LYS A 168 -6.35 -10.04 -15.33
N VAL A 169 -6.59 -10.53 -14.12
CA VAL A 169 -5.55 -10.71 -13.11
C VAL A 169 -5.48 -12.17 -12.71
N ARG A 170 -4.26 -12.70 -12.64
CA ARG A 170 -3.99 -14.03 -12.08
C ARG A 170 -3.12 -13.93 -10.84
N LYS A 171 -3.27 -14.88 -9.93
CA LYS A 171 -2.32 -15.04 -8.82
C LYS A 171 -1.00 -15.60 -9.35
N GLY A 172 0.10 -14.90 -9.12
CA GLY A 172 1.45 -15.29 -9.49
C GLY A 172 2.23 -15.86 -8.30
N GLU A 173 3.54 -15.59 -8.31
CA GLU A 173 4.51 -16.17 -7.38
C GLU A 173 4.49 -15.50 -5.99
N GLU A 174 4.78 -16.30 -4.97
CA GLU A 174 5.08 -15.80 -3.63
C GLU A 174 6.50 -15.24 -3.59
N LEU A 175 6.64 -14.05 -3.03
CA LEU A 175 7.92 -13.36 -2.99
C LEU A 175 8.79 -13.86 -1.84
N LYS A 176 10.09 -13.90 -2.12
CA LYS A 176 11.11 -14.37 -1.20
C LYS A 176 12.28 -13.40 -1.19
N LEU A 177 13.03 -13.46 -0.10
CA LEU A 177 14.32 -12.83 0.00
C LEU A 177 15.39 -13.66 -0.75
N THR A 178 16.54 -13.05 -1.04
CA THR A 178 17.74 -13.73 -1.57
C THR A 178 18.23 -14.87 -0.67
N ASP A 179 17.96 -14.79 0.63
CA ASP A 179 18.26 -15.85 1.62
C ASP A 179 17.20 -16.97 1.68
N GLY A 180 16.16 -16.90 0.85
CA GLY A 180 15.10 -17.89 0.71
C GLY A 180 13.93 -17.75 1.70
N ARG A 181 13.99 -16.83 2.68
CA ARG A 181 12.85 -16.57 3.56
C ARG A 181 11.67 -15.97 2.78
N PRO A 182 10.42 -16.36 3.08
CA PRO A 182 9.26 -15.69 2.51
C PRO A 182 9.13 -14.26 3.05
N ILE A 183 8.60 -13.36 2.23
CA ILE A 183 8.18 -12.03 2.70
C ILE A 183 6.75 -12.19 3.23
N ASP A 184 6.56 -12.19 4.55
CA ASP A 184 5.24 -12.30 5.20
C ASP A 184 5.15 -11.42 6.46
N ASP A 185 4.10 -11.59 7.25
CA ASP A 185 3.91 -10.84 8.50
C ASP A 185 4.92 -11.21 9.60
N ARG A 186 5.74 -12.25 9.43
CA ARG A 186 6.75 -12.76 10.37
C ARG A 186 8.19 -12.48 9.92
N LEU A 187 8.38 -11.71 8.86
CA LEU A 187 9.71 -11.33 8.35
C LEU A 187 10.59 -10.70 9.44
N VAL A 188 9.96 -10.01 10.39
CA VAL A 188 10.57 -9.45 11.59
C VAL A 188 9.81 -9.93 12.82
N ASP A 189 10.54 -10.35 13.85
CA ASP A 189 9.95 -10.81 15.12
C ASP A 189 9.28 -9.66 15.87
N ARG A 190 8.00 -9.86 16.22
CA ARG A 190 7.18 -8.86 16.91
C ARG A 190 5.98 -9.50 17.59
N ARG A 191 5.42 -8.81 18.57
CA ARG A 191 4.28 -9.31 19.35
C ARG A 191 2.93 -9.29 18.63
N SER A 192 2.78 -8.49 17.57
CA SER A 192 1.48 -8.20 16.98
C SER A 192 1.55 -8.09 15.46
N HIS A 193 0.65 -8.81 14.77
CA HIS A 193 0.61 -8.93 13.31
C HIS A 193 -0.76 -8.46 12.79
N TRP A 194 -0.98 -7.14 12.85
CA TRP A 194 -2.29 -6.54 12.58
C TRP A 194 -2.51 -6.15 11.11
N THR A 195 -1.47 -5.68 10.43
CA THR A 195 -1.52 -5.25 9.03
C THR A 195 -0.11 -5.03 8.48
N GLU A 196 0.01 -5.25 7.17
CA GLU A 196 1.17 -5.01 6.34
C GLU A 196 0.77 -4.15 5.14
N SER A 197 1.64 -3.24 4.72
CA SER A 197 1.49 -2.48 3.48
C SER A 197 2.81 -2.47 2.72
N TYR A 198 2.70 -2.50 1.40
CA TYR A 198 3.82 -2.55 0.47
C TYR A 198 3.80 -1.33 -0.43
N ARG A 199 4.98 -0.76 -0.75
CA ARG A 199 5.13 0.32 -1.74
C ARG A 199 6.27 0.01 -2.71
N PRO A 200 6.06 0.15 -4.03
CA PRO A 200 7.12 0.13 -5.02
C PRO A 200 7.90 1.46 -4.98
N VAL A 201 9.20 1.40 -5.22
CA VAL A 201 10.06 2.57 -5.38
C VAL A 201 11.34 2.13 -6.08
N ASP A 202 11.93 2.96 -6.95
CA ASP A 202 13.32 2.77 -7.36
C ASP A 202 14.20 3.56 -6.37
N TRP A 203 14.55 2.92 -5.24
CA TRP A 203 15.14 3.62 -4.09
C TRP A 203 16.56 4.07 -4.38
N ASN A 204 17.32 3.23 -5.08
CA ASN A 204 18.74 3.44 -5.36
C ASN A 204 19.01 3.97 -6.79
N ARG A 205 17.95 4.20 -7.59
CA ARG A 205 18.01 4.70 -8.97
C ARG A 205 18.74 3.76 -9.93
N ASP A 206 18.64 2.45 -9.70
CA ASP A 206 19.22 1.43 -10.58
C ASP A 206 18.25 0.97 -11.69
N GLY A 207 17.04 1.54 -11.71
CA GLY A 207 16.00 1.25 -12.68
C GLY A 207 15.21 -0.03 -12.39
N LYS A 208 15.44 -0.68 -11.25
CA LYS A 208 14.63 -1.79 -10.75
C LYS A 208 13.70 -1.29 -9.66
N ILE A 209 12.54 -1.91 -9.56
CA ILE A 209 11.56 -1.57 -8.53
C ILE A 209 11.90 -2.33 -7.24
N ASP A 210 12.28 -1.59 -6.21
CA ASP A 210 12.45 -2.01 -4.82
C ASP A 210 11.10 -2.02 -4.08
N LEU A 211 11.09 -2.58 -2.87
CA LEU A 211 9.90 -2.69 -2.05
C LEU A 211 10.10 -2.07 -0.66
N VAL A 212 9.30 -1.06 -0.32
CA VAL A 212 9.13 -0.63 1.06
C VAL A 212 8.04 -1.49 1.71
N TYR A 213 8.46 -2.29 2.69
CA TYR A 213 7.59 -3.11 3.53
C TYR A 213 7.33 -2.40 4.84
N SER A 214 6.07 -2.10 5.14
CA SER A 214 5.66 -1.47 6.39
C SER A 214 4.69 -2.35 7.15
N LEU A 215 4.75 -2.27 8.48
CA LEU A 215 4.04 -3.16 9.38
C LEU A 215 3.52 -2.41 10.60
N ALA A 216 2.34 -2.84 11.06
CA ALA A 216 1.77 -2.41 12.33
C ALA A 216 2.29 -3.24 13.52
N GLY A 217 2.08 -2.73 14.74
CA GLY A 217 2.49 -3.39 15.98
C GLY A 217 3.94 -3.11 16.40
N ALA A 218 4.65 -2.22 15.70
CA ALA A 218 6.08 -2.01 15.87
C ALA A 218 6.45 -1.11 17.05
N HIS A 219 5.73 -0.01 17.27
CA HIS A 219 6.16 1.08 18.16
C HIS A 219 6.53 0.61 19.57
N ASN A 220 5.79 -0.38 20.09
CA ASN A 220 6.04 -1.02 21.40
C ASN A 220 6.24 -2.55 21.33
N GLY A 221 6.16 -3.15 20.14
CA GLY A 221 6.16 -4.61 19.96
C GLY A 221 7.46 -5.21 19.46
N ILE A 222 8.41 -4.38 19.01
CA ILE A 222 9.70 -4.79 18.45
C ILE A 222 10.83 -4.35 19.39
N GLN A 223 11.69 -5.30 19.76
CA GLN A 223 12.88 -5.00 20.59
C GLN A 223 13.95 -4.29 19.75
N ASP A 224 14.33 -4.86 18.61
CA ASP A 224 15.29 -4.30 17.66
C ASP A 224 14.70 -4.19 16.24
N GLY A 225 14.96 -3.09 15.53
CA GLY A 225 14.34 -2.77 14.24
C GLY A 225 13.31 -1.64 14.29
N GLY A 226 12.54 -1.46 13.22
CA GLY A 226 11.60 -0.36 13.02
C GLY A 226 10.21 -0.80 12.57
N SER A 227 9.44 0.16 12.05
CA SER A 227 8.09 -0.06 11.53
C SER A 227 8.02 -0.06 9.99
N MET A 228 9.12 0.31 9.32
CA MET A 228 9.28 0.33 7.88
C MET A 228 10.64 -0.24 7.51
N TYR A 229 10.69 -1.01 6.42
CA TYR A 229 11.86 -1.71 5.94
C TYR A 229 11.99 -1.51 4.44
N LEU A 230 13.21 -1.28 3.96
CA LEU A 230 13.55 -1.29 2.56
C LEU A 230 14.06 -2.68 2.17
N LEU A 231 13.50 -3.23 1.10
CA LEU A 231 13.89 -4.48 0.49
C LEU A 231 14.37 -4.14 -0.93
N LEU A 232 15.69 -4.11 -1.13
CA LEU A 232 16.30 -3.79 -2.42
C LEU A 232 16.12 -4.94 -3.41
N ASN A 233 15.82 -4.64 -4.66
CA ASN A 233 15.66 -5.61 -5.73
C ASN A 233 17.02 -5.99 -6.35
N SER A 234 17.58 -7.09 -5.87
CA SER A 234 18.78 -7.73 -6.43
C SER A 234 18.53 -8.53 -7.72
N GLY A 235 17.27 -8.79 -8.04
CA GLY A 235 16.85 -9.53 -9.24
C GLY A 235 16.91 -8.69 -10.51
N THR A 236 15.90 -8.86 -11.35
CA THR A 236 15.73 -8.10 -12.61
C THR A 236 14.43 -7.31 -12.59
N LYS A 237 14.22 -6.43 -13.59
CA LYS A 237 12.95 -5.71 -13.76
C LYS A 237 11.78 -6.68 -13.94
N ALA A 238 11.97 -7.72 -14.75
CA ALA A 238 10.94 -8.70 -15.08
C ALA A 238 10.77 -9.83 -14.05
N ALA A 239 11.69 -9.94 -13.09
CA ALA A 239 11.71 -11.00 -12.08
C ALA A 239 12.37 -10.46 -10.81
N PRO A 240 11.61 -9.75 -9.95
CA PRO A 240 12.15 -9.14 -8.74
C PRO A 240 12.57 -10.22 -7.74
N LEU A 241 13.72 -9.99 -7.09
CA LEU A 241 14.22 -10.79 -5.98
C LEU A 241 14.81 -9.85 -4.92
N PHE A 242 14.32 -9.94 -3.70
CA PHE A 242 14.57 -8.90 -2.71
C PHE A 242 15.68 -9.27 -1.73
N GLU A 243 16.54 -8.31 -1.38
CA GLU A 243 17.55 -8.47 -0.34
C GLU A 243 16.92 -8.47 1.06
N PRO A 244 17.63 -9.00 2.09
CA PRO A 244 17.16 -8.95 3.47
C PRO A 244 16.74 -7.55 3.93
N PRO A 245 15.70 -7.45 4.77
CA PRO A 245 15.07 -6.19 5.10
C PRO A 245 16.05 -5.23 5.81
N GLN A 246 16.21 -4.04 5.26
CA GLN A 246 16.94 -2.95 5.88
C GLN A 246 15.98 -2.08 6.67
N THR A 247 16.23 -1.91 7.97
CA THR A 247 15.38 -1.03 8.80
C THR A 247 15.53 0.42 8.34
N LEU A 248 14.43 1.06 7.97
CA LEU A 248 14.42 2.50 7.69
C LEU A 248 14.58 3.28 9.00
N LYS A 249 15.53 4.22 8.98
CA LYS A 249 15.98 4.99 10.13
C LYS A 249 15.81 6.47 9.84
N CYS A 250 15.77 7.29 10.89
CA CYS A 250 15.93 8.73 10.80
C CYS A 250 17.10 9.10 11.71
N PHE A 251 18.18 9.61 11.12
CA PHE A 251 19.43 9.92 11.83
C PHE A 251 19.93 8.72 12.65
N GLY A 252 20.05 7.57 11.99
CA GLY A 252 20.48 6.29 12.58
C GLY A 252 19.50 5.58 13.50
N LYS A 253 18.40 6.23 13.89
CA LYS A 253 17.40 5.66 14.82
C LYS A 253 16.26 5.01 14.04
N PRO A 254 15.90 3.74 14.32
CA PRO A 254 14.77 3.08 13.66
C PRO A 254 13.47 3.90 13.76
N ILE A 255 12.74 4.03 12.65
CA ILE A 255 11.48 4.76 12.65
C ILE A 255 10.39 3.90 13.30
N ARG A 256 9.87 4.38 14.44
CA ARG A 256 8.81 3.75 15.23
C ARG A 256 7.81 4.84 15.63
N ILE A 257 6.76 5.05 14.85
CA ILE A 257 5.92 6.26 14.98
C ILE A 257 4.44 6.00 15.29
N THR A 258 3.94 4.79 15.09
CA THR A 258 2.53 4.44 15.35
C THR A 258 2.39 2.94 15.51
N ASN A 259 1.28 2.48 16.10
CA ASN A 259 1.02 1.06 16.30
C ASN A 259 0.03 0.50 15.27
N HIS A 260 -0.89 1.29 14.73
CA HIS A 260 -1.81 0.89 13.65
C HIS A 260 -1.30 1.21 12.23
N GLY A 261 0.01 1.39 12.08
CA GLY A 261 0.73 1.64 10.83
C GLY A 261 2.26 1.61 11.11
N PRO A 262 3.09 2.39 10.40
CA PRO A 262 2.72 3.43 9.44
C PRO A 262 2.38 2.86 8.06
N HIS A 263 1.72 3.65 7.23
CA HIS A 263 1.49 3.31 5.83
C HIS A 263 2.15 4.39 4.96
N PRO A 264 3.42 4.21 4.57
CA PRO A 264 4.17 5.25 3.86
C PRO A 264 3.68 5.46 2.44
N TRP A 265 3.76 6.70 2.01
CA TRP A 265 4.00 7.04 0.62
C TRP A 265 5.48 7.33 0.44
N VAL A 266 6.00 6.91 -0.71
CA VAL A 266 7.42 6.98 -1.08
C VAL A 266 7.51 7.67 -2.43
N GLY A 267 8.48 8.55 -2.60
CA GLY A 267 8.74 9.26 -3.85
C GLY A 267 9.67 10.44 -3.62
N ASP A 268 10.09 11.09 -4.70
CA ASP A 268 10.80 12.38 -4.63
C ASP A 268 9.77 13.47 -4.29
N LEU A 269 9.71 13.87 -3.01
CA LEU A 269 8.68 14.75 -2.48
C LEU A 269 9.18 16.16 -2.22
N ASP A 270 10.50 16.35 -2.08
CA ASP A 270 11.14 17.65 -1.98
C ASP A 270 11.86 18.12 -3.26
N GLY A 271 11.96 17.26 -4.28
CA GLY A 271 12.49 17.59 -5.60
C GLY A 271 14.01 17.44 -5.72
N ASP A 272 14.67 16.75 -4.79
CA ASP A 272 16.11 16.48 -4.83
C ASP A 272 16.49 15.27 -5.69
N GLY A 273 15.50 14.53 -6.19
CA GLY A 273 15.69 13.36 -7.03
C GLY A 273 16.01 12.08 -6.27
N GLU A 274 15.86 12.07 -4.93
CA GLU A 274 15.99 10.91 -4.06
C GLU A 274 14.64 10.55 -3.43
N ALA A 275 14.50 9.30 -2.97
CA ALA A 275 13.23 8.83 -2.41
C ALA A 275 13.04 9.29 -0.95
N ASP A 276 11.99 10.06 -0.70
CA ASP A 276 11.51 10.50 0.60
C ASP A 276 10.38 9.62 1.14
N LEU A 277 9.98 9.84 2.40
CA LEU A 277 8.87 9.14 3.04
C LEU A 277 7.86 10.12 3.67
N VAL A 278 6.57 9.89 3.38
CA VAL A 278 5.44 10.43 4.14
C VAL A 278 4.59 9.29 4.69
N PRO A 279 4.86 8.80 5.92
CA PRO A 279 4.01 7.85 6.61
C PRO A 279 2.66 8.45 7.04
N CYS A 280 1.59 7.70 6.79
CA CYS A 280 0.33 7.92 7.49
C CYS A 280 0.39 7.26 8.87
N VAL A 281 0.00 8.01 9.91
CA VAL A 281 -0.09 7.52 11.30
C VAL A 281 -1.53 7.61 11.81
N GLU A 282 -1.81 7.00 12.96
CA GLU A 282 -3.16 6.88 13.50
C GLU A 282 -3.70 8.19 14.14
N TRP A 283 -2.88 9.24 14.12
CA TRP A 283 -3.19 10.59 14.58
C TRP A 283 -3.04 11.53 13.38
N SER A 284 -3.86 12.58 13.27
CA SER A 284 -3.96 13.51 12.11
C SER A 284 -2.68 14.33 11.83
N VAL A 285 -1.56 13.65 11.66
CA VAL A 285 -0.20 14.15 11.43
C VAL A 285 0.38 13.34 10.29
N TYR A 286 1.10 13.99 9.39
CA TYR A 286 1.85 13.33 8.32
C TYR A 286 3.33 13.66 8.54
N PRO A 287 4.09 12.80 9.24
CA PRO A 287 5.53 12.99 9.33
C PRO A 287 6.15 12.97 7.94
N PHE A 288 7.12 13.83 7.71
CA PHE A 288 7.93 13.84 6.49
C PHE A 288 9.37 13.48 6.86
N TYR A 289 9.98 12.60 6.08
CA TYR A 289 11.38 12.25 6.18
C TYR A 289 12.04 12.42 4.82
N ALA A 290 12.87 13.45 4.71
CA ALA A 290 13.73 13.65 3.55
C ALA A 290 14.77 12.53 3.45
N HIS A 291 15.17 12.14 2.23
CA HIS A 291 16.14 11.10 1.98
C HIS A 291 17.44 11.30 2.78
N ALA A 292 17.94 12.53 2.83
CA ALA A 292 19.14 12.88 3.60
C ALA A 292 19.03 12.47 5.09
N ALA A 293 17.87 12.70 5.72
CA ALA A 293 17.66 12.29 7.11
C ALA A 293 17.54 10.77 7.27
N LEU A 294 17.09 10.07 6.23
CA LEU A 294 16.99 8.61 6.20
C LEU A 294 18.36 7.93 6.04
N ALA A 295 19.25 8.55 5.25
CA ALA A 295 20.58 8.06 4.97
C ALA A 295 21.61 8.38 6.07
N MET A 296 21.43 9.47 6.82
CA MET A 296 22.38 9.89 7.84
C MET A 296 22.42 8.92 9.05
N PRO A 297 23.61 8.53 9.54
CA PRO A 297 23.77 7.66 10.70
C PRO A 297 23.49 8.38 12.03
N GLU A 298 23.54 9.71 12.06
CA GLU A 298 23.26 10.53 13.23
C GLU A 298 22.81 11.93 12.80
N ARG A 299 22.30 12.73 13.75
CA ARG A 299 21.88 14.11 13.43
C ARG A 299 23.14 14.94 13.16
N PRO A 300 23.16 15.76 12.10
CA PRO A 300 24.28 16.66 11.89
C PRO A 300 24.34 17.69 13.02
N GLU A 301 25.56 17.98 13.48
CA GLU A 301 25.84 19.14 14.31
C GLU A 301 25.93 20.38 13.42
N PHE A 302 25.38 21.50 13.88
CA PHE A 302 25.40 22.76 13.12
C PHE A 302 25.59 23.93 14.08
N GLU A 303 26.34 24.93 13.63
CA GLU A 303 26.45 26.23 14.29
C GLU A 303 25.64 27.25 13.49
N ILE A 304 24.80 28.03 14.18
CA ILE A 304 24.06 29.12 13.56
C ILE A 304 24.78 30.41 13.90
N ASP A 305 25.45 30.99 12.91
CA ASP A 305 26.02 32.32 13.03
C ASP A 305 25.02 33.39 12.63
N ARG A 306 25.13 34.53 13.30
CA ARG A 306 24.37 35.73 12.93
C ARG A 306 25.01 36.32 11.68
N ILE A 307 24.27 36.41 10.58
CA ILE A 307 24.71 37.18 9.40
C ILE A 307 24.78 38.64 9.85
N VAL A 308 25.99 39.19 9.92
CA VAL A 308 26.23 40.61 10.23
C VAL A 308 26.46 41.31 8.90
N ASP A 309 25.50 42.15 8.52
CA ASP A 309 25.60 43.04 7.34
C ASP A 309 26.65 44.15 7.57
#